data_AF-A0A3A4WB63-F1
#
_entry.id   AF-A0A3A4WB63-F1
#
_cell.length_a   1.000
_cell.length_b   1.000
_cell.length_c   1.000
_cell.angle_alpha   90.00
_cell.angle_beta   90.00
_cell.angle_gamma   90.00
#
_symmetry.space_group_name_H-M   'P 1'
#
loop_
_entity.id
_entity.type
_entity.pdbx_description
1 polymer ?
#
loop_
_entity_poly.entity_id
_entity_poly.type
_entity_poly.pdbx_seq_one_letter_code
_entity_poly.pdbx_strand_id
1 'polypeptide(L)'
;MTETQALRLARGPWQREILRDMLHDSAAHPTRALRGRARSYRAQYERSFRNLVARLAGAGITVLRAPGPRGGDWNARYVALLPHRD
;
A
#
# COMPACT_ATOMS: atom_id res chain seq x y z
N MET A 1 14.58 -7.77 6.82
CA MET A 1 13.62 -7.13 7.77
C MET A 1 12.50 -8.13 8.10
N THR A 2 11.90 -8.13 9.30
CA THR A 2 10.72 -8.99 9.57
C THR A 2 9.40 -8.32 9.20
N GLU A 3 8.34 -9.11 9.01
CA GLU A 3 6.97 -8.60 8.77
C GLU A 3 6.52 -7.64 9.87
N THR A 4 6.70 -8.02 11.15
CA THR A 4 6.35 -7.16 12.30
C THR A 4 7.09 -5.83 12.27
N GLN A 5 8.36 -5.81 11.84
CA GLN A 5 9.13 -4.58 11.67
C GLN A 5 8.58 -3.72 10.52
N ALA A 6 8.21 -4.33 9.41
CA ALA A 6 7.59 -3.63 8.28
C ALA A 6 6.22 -3.03 8.67
N LEU A 7 5.37 -3.78 9.38
CA LEU A 7 4.05 -3.31 9.83
C LEU A 7 4.13 -2.10 10.78
N ARG A 8 5.23 -1.94 11.53
CA ARG A 8 5.46 -0.74 12.35
C ARG A 8 5.71 0.52 11.52
N LEU A 9 6.10 0.38 10.25
CA LEU A 9 6.23 1.52 9.35
C LEU A 9 4.88 2.10 8.98
N ALA A 10 3.77 1.36 9.10
CA ALA A 10 2.43 1.84 8.80
C ALA A 10 1.83 2.67 9.96
N ARG A 11 1.33 3.87 9.63
CA ARG A 11 0.75 4.84 10.58
C ARG A 11 -0.77 4.70 10.57
N GLY A 12 -1.26 3.86 11.47
CA GLY A 12 -2.68 3.62 11.69
C GLY A 12 -3.18 2.29 11.13
N PRO A 13 -4.39 1.85 11.55
CA PRO A 13 -4.95 0.54 11.20
C PRO A 13 -5.14 0.37 9.68
N TRP A 14 -5.64 1.40 9.00
CA TRP A 14 -5.87 1.36 7.56
C TRP A 14 -4.60 1.09 6.74
N GLN A 15 -3.47 1.73 7.10
CA GLN A 15 -2.20 1.48 6.41
C GLN A 15 -1.63 0.09 6.76
N ARG A 16 -1.85 -0.38 7.99
CA ARG A 16 -1.40 -1.72 8.42
C ARG A 16 -2.13 -2.82 7.67
N GLU A 17 -3.44 -2.68 7.46
CA GLU A 17 -4.23 -3.62 6.66
C GLU A 17 -3.73 -3.66 5.22
N ILE A 18 -3.58 -2.50 4.57
CA ILE A 18 -3.05 -2.42 3.21
C ILE A 18 -1.67 -3.08 3.10
N LEU A 19 -0.77 -2.77 4.04
CA LEU A 19 0.58 -3.34 4.02
C LEU A 19 0.58 -4.84 4.28
N ARG A 20 -0.28 -5.34 5.18
CA ARG A 20 -0.47 -6.77 5.40
C ARG A 20 -0.92 -7.47 4.11
N ASP A 21 -1.90 -6.91 3.42
CA ASP A 21 -2.38 -7.45 2.14
C ASP A 21 -1.27 -7.47 1.08
N MET A 22 -0.46 -6.40 1.00
CA MET A 22 0.70 -6.34 0.10
C MET A 22 1.78 -7.37 0.40
N LEU A 23 1.98 -7.74 1.67
CA LEU A 23 3.04 -8.65 2.08
C LEU A 23 2.66 -10.13 1.90
N HIS A 24 1.37 -10.47 2.00
CA HIS A 24 0.90 -11.85 1.85
C HIS A 24 0.48 -12.19 0.42
N ASP A 25 -0.14 -11.25 -0.28
CA ASP A 25 -0.57 -11.43 -1.66
C ASP A 25 -0.49 -10.09 -2.39
N SER A 26 -1.64 -9.43 -2.60
CA SER A 26 -1.71 -8.18 -3.32
C SER A 26 -2.83 -7.28 -2.79
N ALA A 27 -2.48 -6.03 -2.51
CA ALA A 27 -3.46 -5.00 -2.18
C ALA A 27 -4.03 -4.35 -3.45
N ALA A 28 -5.34 -4.16 -3.51
CA ALA A 28 -5.94 -3.28 -4.53
C ALA A 28 -5.59 -1.81 -4.23
N HIS A 29 -5.65 -0.94 -5.25
CA HIS A 29 -5.54 0.50 -5.00
C HIS A 29 -6.56 0.93 -3.93
N PRO A 30 -6.11 1.54 -2.82
CA PRO A 30 -6.95 1.64 -1.63
C PRO A 30 -8.10 2.64 -1.77
N THR A 31 -8.05 3.51 -2.79
CA THR A 31 -9.19 4.39 -3.11
C THR A 31 -10.30 3.71 -3.92
N ARG A 32 -10.08 2.51 -4.45
CA ARG A 32 -11.11 1.72 -5.14
C ARG A 32 -12.26 1.32 -4.21
N ALA A 33 -11.95 1.07 -2.94
CA ALA A 33 -12.93 0.64 -1.94
C ALA A 33 -13.72 1.80 -1.31
N LEU A 34 -13.33 3.06 -1.57
CA LEU A 34 -14.00 4.22 -0.98
C LEU A 34 -15.42 4.38 -1.51
N ARG A 35 -16.39 4.44 -0.60
CA ARG A 35 -17.81 4.69 -0.90
C ARG A 35 -18.38 5.80 -0.03
N GLY A 36 -19.50 6.39 -0.47
CA GLY A 36 -20.20 7.44 0.26
C GLY A 36 -19.30 8.62 0.65
N ARG A 37 -19.43 9.09 1.90
CA ARG A 37 -18.68 10.24 2.43
C ARG A 37 -17.16 10.06 2.37
N ALA A 38 -16.65 8.84 2.41
CA ALA A 38 -15.22 8.56 2.33
C ALA A 38 -14.63 8.91 0.95
N ARG A 39 -15.45 8.92 -0.11
CA ARG A 39 -15.03 9.34 -1.47
C ARG A 39 -14.65 10.82 -1.53
N SER A 40 -15.27 11.66 -0.71
CA SER A 40 -14.90 13.07 -0.57
C SER A 40 -13.49 13.26 -0.01
N TYR A 41 -12.97 12.26 0.70
CA TYR A 41 -11.61 12.25 1.27
C TYR A 41 -10.59 11.50 0.39
N ARG A 42 -10.93 11.22 -0.87
CA ARG A 42 -10.08 10.43 -1.78
C ARG A 42 -8.64 10.97 -1.86
N ALA A 43 -8.46 12.27 -1.98
CA ALA A 43 -7.14 12.89 -2.09
C ALA A 43 -6.29 12.67 -0.82
N GLN A 44 -6.92 12.69 0.36
CA GLN A 44 -6.26 12.42 1.64
C GLN A 44 -5.82 10.96 1.74
N TYR A 45 -6.66 10.01 1.29
CA TYR A 45 -6.31 8.59 1.22
C TYR A 45 -5.19 8.32 0.21
N GLU A 46 -5.22 8.94 -0.97
CA GLU A 46 -4.13 8.85 -1.95
C GLU A 46 -2.82 9.39 -1.39
N ARG A 47 -2.86 10.55 -0.73
CA ARG A 47 -1.68 11.11 -0.05
C ARG A 47 -1.16 10.17 1.05
N SER A 48 -2.06 9.64 1.87
CA SER A 48 -1.73 8.68 2.93
C SER A 48 -1.05 7.42 2.38
N PHE A 49 -1.57 6.90 1.27
CA PHE A 49 -1.00 5.75 0.56
C PHE A 49 0.37 6.06 -0.03
N ARG A 50 0.54 7.18 -0.75
CA ARG A 50 1.85 7.59 -1.27
C ARG A 50 2.89 7.75 -0.17
N ASN A 51 2.50 8.33 0.97
CA ASN A 51 3.36 8.45 2.14
C ASN A 51 3.73 7.09 2.76
N LEU A 52 2.85 6.09 2.69
CA LEU A 52 3.19 4.71 3.07
C LEU A 52 4.25 4.15 2.13
N VAL A 53 4.01 4.18 0.83
CA VAL A 53 4.95 3.67 -0.18
C VAL A 53 6.33 4.33 -0.05
N ALA A 54 6.39 5.66 0.14
CA ALA A 54 7.65 6.38 0.34
C ALA A 54 8.41 5.92 1.60
N ARG A 55 7.72 5.66 2.71
CA ARG A 55 8.35 5.14 3.93
C ARG A 55 8.85 3.70 3.76
N LEU A 56 8.10 2.86 3.06
CA LEU A 56 8.51 1.49 2.76
C LEU A 56 9.80 1.50 1.91
N ALA A 57 9.82 2.32 0.87
CA ALA A 57 11.01 2.51 0.03
C ALA A 57 12.22 3.00 0.84
N GLY A 58 12.03 4.00 1.71
CA GLY A 58 13.09 4.49 2.59
C GLY A 58 13.61 3.46 3.61
N ALA A 59 12.83 2.40 3.87
CA ALA A 59 13.22 1.28 4.71
C ALA A 59 13.77 0.08 3.92
N GLY A 60 13.98 0.23 2.60
CA GLY A 60 14.47 -0.84 1.72
C GLY A 60 13.41 -1.87 1.32
N ILE A 61 12.12 -1.62 1.58
CA ILE A 61 11.03 -2.47 1.13
C ILE A 61 10.62 -2.03 -0.28
N THR A 62 10.64 -2.97 -1.22
CA THR A 62 10.25 -2.70 -2.60
C THR A 62 8.74 -2.89 -2.76
N VAL A 63 8.04 -1.88 -3.30
CA VAL A 63 6.61 -1.99 -3.63
C VAL A 63 6.46 -2.09 -5.14
N LEU A 64 6.03 -3.26 -5.62
CA LEU A 64 5.72 -3.52 -7.02
C LEU A 64 4.28 -3.09 -7.33
N ARG A 65 4.09 -2.42 -8.46
CA ARG A 65 2.77 -2.03 -8.98
C ARG A 65 2.46 -2.79 -10.27
N ALA A 66 1.40 -3.58 -10.26
CA ALA A 66 0.79 -4.14 -11.45
C ALA A 66 -0.39 -3.25 -11.88
N PRO A 67 -0.34 -2.58 -13.05
CA PRO A 67 -1.45 -1.76 -13.53
C PRO A 67 -2.69 -2.64 -13.82
N GLY A 68 -3.87 -2.04 -13.71
CA GLY A 68 -5.10 -2.71 -14.11
C GLY A 68 -5.21 -2.91 -15.64
N PRO A 69 -6.24 -3.64 -16.12
CA PRO A 69 -6.40 -3.97 -17.56
C PRO A 69 -6.46 -2.76 -18.50
N ARG A 70 -6.77 -1.56 -17.99
CA ARG A 70 -6.81 -0.30 -18.74
C ARG A 70 -5.62 0.62 -18.43
N GLY A 71 -4.53 0.09 -17.87
CA GLY A 71 -3.31 0.84 -17.52
C GLY A 71 -3.40 1.75 -16.29
N GLY A 72 -4.60 2.16 -15.89
CA GLY A 72 -4.84 3.09 -14.78
C GLY A 72 -4.79 2.48 -13.37
N ASP A 73 -4.76 3.38 -12.38
CA ASP A 73 -4.70 3.03 -10.95
C ASP A 73 -5.98 2.38 -10.40
N TRP A 74 -7.12 2.56 -11.08
CA TRP A 74 -8.42 2.06 -10.61
C TRP A 74 -8.42 0.56 -10.29
N ASN A 75 -7.74 -0.23 -11.13
CA ASN A 75 -7.60 -1.67 -10.96
C ASN A 75 -6.15 -2.10 -10.71
N ALA A 76 -5.28 -1.17 -10.29
CA ALA A 76 -3.90 -1.50 -9.97
C ALA A 76 -3.83 -2.38 -8.71
N ARG A 77 -2.84 -3.27 -8.70
CA ARG A 77 -2.51 -4.17 -7.59
C ARG A 77 -1.08 -3.88 -7.13
N TYR A 78 -0.85 -4.04 -5.84
CA TYR A 78 0.42 -3.71 -5.21
C TYR A 78 0.91 -4.87 -4.35
N VAL A 79 2.20 -5.18 -4.44
CA VAL A 79 2.88 -6.22 -3.67
C VAL A 79 4.10 -5.60 -3.00
N ALA A 80 4.35 -5.94 -1.73
CA ALA A 80 5.50 -5.47 -0.98
C ALA A 80 6.50 -6.62 -0.77
N LEU A 81 7.76 -6.37 -1.14
CA LEU A 81 8.85 -7.32 -0.98
C LEU A 81 9.78 -6.83 0.13
N LEU A 82 9.91 -7.64 1.18
CA LEU A 82 10.84 -7.36 2.26
C LEU A 82 12.28 -7.47 1.75
N PRO A 83 13.20 -6.60 2.22
CA PRO A 83 14.60 -6.74 1.88
C PRO A 83 15.13 -8.07 2.42
N HIS A 84 15.84 -8.81 1.55
CA HIS A 84 16.57 -10.02 1.94
C HIS A 84 17.46 -9.71 3.14
N ARG A 85 17.47 -10.62 4.11
CA ARG A 85 18.50 -10.64 5.13
C ARG A 85 19.54 -11.62 4.64
N ASP A 86 20.71 -11.11 4.26
CA ASP A 86 21.94 -11.89 4.31
C ASP A 86 22.26 -12.29 5.76
#